data_AF-A0A1H6G4G7-F1
#
_entry.id   AF-A0A1H6G4G7-F1
#
_cell.length_a   1.000
_cell.length_b   1.000
_cell.length_c   1.000
_cell.angle_alpha   90.00
_cell.angle_beta   90.00
_cell.angle_gamma   90.00
#
_symmetry.space_group_name_H-M   'P 1'
#
loop_
_entity.id
_entity.type
_entity.pdbx_description
1 polymer ?
#
loop_
_entity_poly.entity_id
_entity_poly.type
_entity_poly.pdbx_seq_one_letter_code
_entity_poly.pdbx_strand_id
1 'polypeptide(L)'
;MKALYLAGAAALTSILACSAPTAAANPLVLNDISWVAESAGGKKGAPRVRIQHRKSSSDQSLDGSRPYFTPAEAALGRTTQGPVSFTVMHDAGTLSCTGILNRAFEGRGECRFTSDPAFEHALSERGLSPDHRSTLLAMLLVDATIELADGLTNEGVRPKDADDLIAAAALDVRPEYVRDLKSEALVLTDVEDAIACKALGVDGAYVRGLAAAGYRKLSADEVVGMKAMGVTGEYAQAMNRATGGLSK
;
A
#
# COMPACT_ATOMS: atom_id res chain seq x y z
N MET A 1 -8.85 -81.29 27.20
CA MET A 1 -7.94 -81.02 26.05
C MET A 1 -8.76 -80.52 24.87
N LYS A 2 -8.24 -79.49 24.18
CA LYS A 2 -8.75 -78.79 22.98
C LYS A 2 -9.80 -77.70 23.20
N ALA A 3 -9.28 -76.48 23.32
CA ALA A 3 -9.95 -75.21 23.09
C ALA A 3 -10.18 -74.99 21.59
N LEU A 4 -11.27 -74.33 21.23
CA LEU A 4 -11.45 -73.65 19.94
C LEU A 4 -12.13 -72.31 20.18
N TYR A 5 -11.37 -71.26 19.90
CA TYR A 5 -11.79 -69.86 19.82
C TYR A 5 -12.42 -69.61 18.45
N LEU A 6 -13.54 -68.88 18.40
CA LEU A 6 -14.05 -68.27 17.17
C LEU A 6 -14.21 -66.76 17.39
N ALA A 7 -13.47 -66.03 16.56
CA ALA A 7 -13.20 -64.61 16.64
C ALA A 7 -14.39 -63.76 16.17
N GLY A 8 -14.67 -62.67 16.89
CA GLY A 8 -15.56 -61.61 16.44
C GLY A 8 -14.83 -60.69 15.45
N ALA A 9 -15.37 -60.54 14.25
CA ALA A 9 -14.91 -59.59 13.26
C ALA A 9 -15.59 -58.23 13.49
N ALA A 10 -14.85 -57.27 14.05
CA ALA A 10 -15.24 -55.87 14.04
C ALA A 10 -14.68 -55.21 12.77
N ALA A 11 -15.56 -54.86 11.83
CA ALA A 11 -15.19 -54.11 10.64
C ALA A 11 -14.99 -52.63 11.02
N LEU A 12 -13.73 -52.18 11.06
CA LEU A 12 -13.35 -50.78 11.13
C LEU A 12 -13.40 -50.20 9.70
N THR A 13 -14.44 -49.44 9.39
CA THR A 13 -14.52 -48.63 8.17
C THR A 13 -13.67 -47.38 8.34
N SER A 14 -12.45 -47.41 7.79
CA SER A 14 -11.59 -46.23 7.67
C SER A 14 -12.21 -45.23 6.71
N ILE A 15 -12.68 -44.09 7.22
CA ILE A 15 -13.08 -42.95 6.40
C ILE A 15 -11.78 -42.29 5.87
N LEU A 16 -11.40 -42.62 4.64
CA LEU A 16 -10.42 -41.81 3.90
C LEU A 16 -11.10 -40.49 3.54
N ALA A 17 -10.81 -39.43 4.30
CA ALA A 17 -11.07 -38.08 3.86
C ALA A 17 -10.05 -37.75 2.75
N CYS A 18 -10.46 -37.91 1.49
CA CYS A 18 -9.73 -37.35 0.36
C CYS A 18 -9.84 -35.81 0.45
N SER A 19 -8.87 -35.17 1.10
CA SER A 19 -8.60 -33.76 0.88
C SER A 19 -8.10 -33.63 -0.55
N ALA A 20 -8.99 -33.30 -1.49
CA ALA A 20 -8.57 -32.89 -2.82
C ALA A 20 -7.63 -31.68 -2.66
N PRO A 21 -6.47 -31.64 -3.34
CA PRO A 21 -5.69 -30.42 -3.39
C PRO A 21 -6.58 -29.34 -4.00
N THR A 22 -6.89 -28.29 -3.24
CA THR A 22 -7.48 -27.07 -3.79
C THR A 22 -6.61 -26.69 -4.97
N ALA A 23 -7.16 -26.73 -6.19
CA ALA A 23 -6.42 -26.32 -7.38
C ALA A 23 -5.96 -24.88 -7.12
N ALA A 24 -4.66 -24.70 -6.87
CA ALA A 24 -4.10 -23.38 -6.65
C ALA A 24 -4.46 -22.53 -7.87
N ALA A 25 -5.14 -21.40 -7.66
CA ALA A 25 -5.54 -20.56 -8.77
C ALA A 25 -4.30 -20.13 -9.56
N ASN A 26 -4.42 -20.09 -10.89
CA ASN A 26 -3.28 -19.79 -11.75
C ASN A 26 -2.79 -18.34 -11.51
N PRO A 27 -1.52 -18.16 -11.11
CA PRO A 27 -0.99 -16.83 -10.88
C PRO A 27 -0.94 -16.05 -12.19
N LEU A 28 -1.24 -14.75 -12.12
CA LEU A 28 -0.99 -13.83 -13.21
C LEU A 28 0.52 -13.72 -13.42
N VAL A 29 0.95 -13.76 -14.66
CA VAL A 29 2.34 -13.49 -15.04
C VAL A 29 2.37 -12.27 -15.93
N LEU A 30 3.14 -11.25 -15.54
CA LEU A 30 3.42 -10.10 -16.39
C LEU A 30 4.90 -10.10 -16.78
N ASN A 31 5.11 -9.86 -18.07
CA ASN A 31 6.43 -9.62 -18.67
C ASN A 31 6.46 -8.17 -19.20
N ASP A 32 7.48 -7.81 -19.97
CA ASP A 32 7.67 -6.47 -20.52
C ASP A 32 7.73 -5.39 -19.43
N ILE A 33 8.32 -5.76 -18.29
CA ILE A 33 8.60 -4.86 -17.19
C ILE A 33 10.09 -4.55 -17.25
N SER A 34 10.47 -3.32 -17.56
CA SER A 34 11.86 -2.91 -17.54
C SER A 34 12.19 -2.17 -16.26
N TRP A 35 13.46 -2.20 -15.85
CA TRP A 35 13.97 -1.40 -14.76
C TRP A 35 15.21 -0.62 -15.18
N VAL A 36 15.35 0.58 -14.64
CA VAL A 36 16.54 1.42 -14.76
C VAL A 36 16.93 1.91 -13.37
N ALA A 37 18.14 1.59 -12.94
CA ALA A 37 18.71 2.12 -11.72
C ALA A 37 19.41 3.45 -12.02
N GLU A 38 19.14 4.46 -11.20
CA GLU A 38 19.79 5.76 -11.26
C GLU A 38 20.42 6.09 -9.92
N SER A 39 21.67 6.57 -9.98
CA SER A 39 22.40 6.97 -8.79
C SER A 39 21.80 8.24 -8.17
N ALA A 40 22.05 8.42 -6.87
CA ALA A 40 21.64 9.59 -6.13
C ALA A 40 22.02 10.91 -6.84
N GLY A 41 21.02 11.72 -7.18
CA GLY A 41 21.25 13.08 -7.68
C GLY A 41 21.72 14.01 -6.56
N GLY A 42 23.00 14.37 -6.53
CA GLY A 42 23.56 15.37 -5.60
C GLY A 42 23.72 14.89 -4.15
N LYS A 43 24.07 15.81 -3.24
CA LYS A 43 24.50 15.50 -1.85
C LYS A 43 23.41 14.92 -0.92
N LYS A 44 22.14 14.90 -1.33
CA LYS A 44 20.99 14.46 -0.51
C LYS A 44 20.04 13.48 -1.22
N GLY A 45 20.33 13.11 -2.48
CA GLY A 45 19.49 12.16 -3.19
C GLY A 45 19.70 10.75 -2.65
N ALA A 46 18.62 9.98 -2.54
CA ALA A 46 18.72 8.53 -2.48
C ALA A 46 18.88 7.97 -3.90
N PRO A 47 19.58 6.85 -4.09
CA PRO A 47 19.50 6.12 -5.35
C PRO A 47 18.06 5.64 -5.58
N ARG A 48 17.68 5.47 -6.84
CA ARG A 48 16.33 5.02 -7.21
C ARG A 48 16.37 3.93 -8.27
N VAL A 49 15.33 3.13 -8.31
CA VAL A 49 15.04 2.22 -9.43
C VAL A 49 13.71 2.59 -10.04
N ARG A 50 13.73 2.98 -11.32
CA ARG A 50 12.53 3.20 -12.12
C ARG A 50 12.07 1.88 -12.70
N ILE A 51 10.86 1.46 -12.38
CA ILE A 51 10.20 0.29 -12.94
C ILE A 51 9.18 0.75 -13.96
N GLN A 52 9.20 0.21 -15.18
CA GLN A 52 8.29 0.59 -16.26
C GLN A 52 7.56 -0.64 -16.78
N HIS A 53 6.26 -0.53 -16.98
CA HIS A 53 5.45 -1.55 -17.63
C HIS A 53 4.48 -0.85 -18.59
N ARG A 54 4.61 -1.15 -19.88
CA ARG A 54 3.88 -0.47 -20.96
C ARG A 54 4.10 1.05 -20.92
N LYS A 55 3.04 1.83 -20.67
CA LYS A 55 3.07 3.30 -20.61
C LYS A 55 3.20 3.84 -19.19
N SER A 56 3.25 2.97 -18.19
CA SER A 56 3.31 3.34 -16.78
C SER A 56 4.73 3.18 -16.25
N SER A 57 5.14 4.11 -15.39
CA SER A 57 6.43 4.06 -14.70
C SER A 57 6.27 4.40 -13.23
N SER A 58 7.07 3.79 -12.37
CA SER A 58 7.12 4.03 -10.94
C SER A 58 8.57 4.15 -10.49
N ASP A 59 8.90 5.20 -9.75
CA ASP A 59 10.23 5.42 -9.19
C ASP A 59 10.25 4.93 -7.74
N GLN A 60 11.08 3.94 -7.45
CA GLN A 60 11.25 3.39 -6.12
C GLN A 60 12.52 3.95 -5.51
N SER A 61 12.40 4.69 -4.40
CA SER A 61 13.55 5.13 -3.61
C SER A 61 14.22 3.93 -2.94
N LEU A 62 15.55 3.90 -2.97
CA LEU A 62 16.38 2.89 -2.31
C LEU A 62 17.06 3.54 -1.10
N ASP A 63 16.25 3.94 -0.11
CA ASP A 63 16.63 4.64 1.12
C ASP A 63 16.16 3.93 2.40
N GLY A 64 15.68 2.68 2.27
CA GLY A 64 15.13 1.90 3.37
C GLY A 64 13.68 2.23 3.76
N SER A 65 13.03 3.22 3.12
CA SER A 65 11.60 3.53 3.39
C SER A 65 10.65 2.38 3.04
N ARG A 66 11.05 1.52 2.09
CA ARG A 66 10.32 0.33 1.65
C ARG A 66 11.16 -0.92 1.90
N PRO A 67 11.01 -1.59 3.06
CA PRO A 67 11.86 -2.74 3.44
C PRO A 67 11.86 -3.89 2.42
N TYR A 68 10.74 -4.09 1.72
CA TYR A 68 10.63 -5.13 0.70
C TYR A 68 11.49 -4.86 -0.56
N PHE A 69 12.02 -3.64 -0.73
CA PHE A 69 13.00 -3.28 -1.76
C PHE A 69 14.47 -3.43 -1.32
N THR A 70 14.76 -3.80 -0.06
CA THR A 70 16.14 -3.99 0.42
C THR A 70 16.97 -4.97 -0.43
N PRO A 71 16.43 -6.09 -0.98
CA PRO A 71 17.19 -6.94 -1.89
C PRO A 71 17.63 -6.21 -3.18
N ALA A 72 16.79 -5.30 -3.70
CA ALA A 72 17.13 -4.49 -4.86
C ALA A 72 18.22 -3.47 -4.51
N GLU A 73 18.12 -2.79 -3.36
CA GLU A 73 19.15 -1.87 -2.87
C GLU A 73 20.50 -2.56 -2.73
N ALA A 74 20.55 -3.75 -2.10
CA ALA A 74 21.78 -4.52 -1.93
C ALA A 74 22.37 -4.97 -3.28
N ALA A 75 21.53 -5.46 -4.20
CA ALA A 75 21.99 -5.94 -5.49
C ALA A 75 22.48 -4.82 -6.42
N LEU A 76 21.81 -3.67 -6.41
CA LEU A 76 22.14 -2.51 -7.23
C LEU A 76 23.28 -1.68 -6.63
N GLY A 77 23.46 -1.69 -5.31
CA GLY A 77 24.52 -0.95 -4.62
C GLY A 77 25.91 -1.59 -4.68
N ARG A 78 26.04 -2.78 -5.26
CA ARG A 78 27.35 -3.46 -5.39
C ARG A 78 28.31 -2.66 -6.28
N THR A 79 29.60 -2.72 -5.95
CA THR A 79 30.66 -2.06 -6.74
C THR A 79 31.10 -2.88 -7.97
N THR A 80 30.80 -4.18 -7.99
CA THR A 80 31.15 -5.06 -9.10
C THR A 80 30.17 -4.87 -10.27
N GLN A 81 30.72 -4.56 -11.45
CA GLN A 81 29.95 -4.40 -12.69
C GLN A 81 29.58 -5.77 -13.28
N GLY A 82 28.53 -5.81 -14.11
CA GLY A 82 28.13 -7.01 -14.84
C GLY A 82 26.72 -7.52 -14.49
N PRO A 83 26.43 -8.83 -14.68
CA PRO A 83 25.09 -9.39 -14.48
C PRO A 83 24.59 -9.26 -13.05
N VAL A 84 23.37 -8.77 -12.87
CA VAL A 84 22.71 -8.59 -11.57
C VAL A 84 21.33 -9.23 -11.59
N SER A 85 20.92 -9.77 -10.45
CA SER A 85 19.57 -10.25 -10.21
C SER A 85 19.13 -9.88 -8.80
N PHE A 86 17.85 -9.56 -8.65
CA PHE A 86 17.22 -9.34 -7.35
C PHE A 86 15.75 -9.71 -7.41
N THR A 87 15.18 -9.99 -6.25
CA THR A 87 13.77 -10.36 -6.10
C THR A 87 13.13 -9.47 -5.05
N VAL A 88 12.01 -8.86 -5.42
CA VAL A 88 11.15 -8.11 -4.50
C VAL A 88 9.94 -8.98 -4.20
N MET A 89 9.72 -9.28 -2.92
CA MET A 89 8.59 -10.06 -2.42
C MET A 89 7.61 -9.12 -1.72
N HIS A 90 6.34 -9.20 -2.09
CA HIS A 90 5.26 -8.39 -1.54
C HIS A 90 3.99 -9.25 -1.55
N ASP A 91 2.98 -8.90 -0.74
CA ASP A 91 1.73 -9.65 -0.67
C ASP A 91 1.08 -9.83 -2.05
N ALA A 92 1.06 -8.77 -2.85
CA ALA A 92 0.54 -8.80 -4.22
C ALA A 92 1.27 -9.77 -5.18
N GLY A 93 2.51 -10.17 -4.86
CA GLY A 93 3.27 -11.10 -5.68
C GLY A 93 4.78 -10.90 -5.63
N THR A 94 5.48 -11.62 -6.50
CA THR A 94 6.93 -11.59 -6.62
C THR A 94 7.35 -10.87 -7.91
N LEU A 95 8.21 -9.87 -7.77
CA LEU A 95 8.89 -9.21 -8.89
C LEU A 95 10.35 -9.69 -8.96
N SER A 96 10.65 -10.53 -9.95
CA SER A 96 11.99 -11.07 -10.17
C SER A 96 12.68 -10.33 -11.30
N CYS A 97 13.82 -9.69 -11.02
CA CYS A 97 14.52 -8.82 -11.95
C CYS A 97 15.91 -9.35 -12.28
N THR A 98 16.31 -9.19 -13.54
CA THR A 98 17.66 -9.47 -14.03
C THR A 98 18.14 -8.32 -14.92
N GLY A 99 19.46 -8.15 -15.05
CA GLY A 99 20.01 -7.15 -15.95
C GLY A 99 21.51 -6.98 -15.81
N ILE A 100 22.01 -5.82 -16.21
CA ILE A 100 23.42 -5.46 -16.18
C ILE A 100 23.61 -4.18 -15.37
N LEU A 101 24.56 -4.23 -14.44
CA LEU A 101 25.01 -3.10 -13.65
C LEU A 101 26.32 -2.54 -14.24
N ASN A 102 26.34 -1.25 -14.57
CA ASN A 102 27.53 -0.56 -15.07
C ASN A 102 28.36 0.04 -13.93
N ARG A 103 27.71 0.46 -12.85
CA ARG A 103 28.30 0.89 -11.58
C ARG A 103 27.25 0.84 -10.49
N ALA A 104 27.64 1.00 -9.23
CA ALA A 104 26.70 1.06 -8.12
C ALA A 104 25.55 2.05 -8.43
N PHE A 105 24.32 1.53 -8.37
CA PHE A 105 23.06 2.20 -8.68
C PHE A 105 22.93 2.75 -10.10
N GLU A 106 23.70 2.25 -11.08
CA GLU A 106 23.50 2.57 -12.49
C GLU A 106 23.50 1.28 -13.32
N GLY A 107 22.35 0.95 -13.87
CA GLY A 107 22.14 -0.28 -14.59
C GLY A 107 20.73 -0.36 -15.16
N ARG A 108 20.46 -1.41 -15.91
CA ARG A 108 19.15 -1.66 -16.49
C ARG A 108 18.90 -3.13 -16.69
N GLY A 109 17.64 -3.48 -16.84
CA GLY A 109 17.25 -4.82 -17.24
C GLY A 109 15.75 -5.00 -17.26
N GLU A 110 15.33 -6.24 -17.09
CA GLU A 110 13.94 -6.65 -17.18
C GLU A 110 13.51 -7.36 -15.90
N CYS A 111 12.23 -7.32 -15.61
CA CYS A 111 11.59 -8.02 -14.52
C CYS A 111 10.44 -8.88 -15.06
N ARG A 112 10.13 -9.90 -14.27
CA ARG A 112 8.93 -10.72 -14.41
C ARG A 112 8.15 -10.62 -13.10
N PHE A 113 6.88 -10.24 -13.20
CA PHE A 113 5.97 -10.24 -12.06
C PHE A 113 5.12 -11.50 -12.06
N THR A 114 4.91 -12.09 -10.89
CA THR A 114 3.99 -13.21 -10.66
C THR A 114 3.11 -12.89 -9.48
N SER A 115 1.79 -12.82 -9.68
CA SER A 115 0.86 -12.52 -8.60
C SER A 115 0.79 -13.65 -7.57
N ASP A 116 0.40 -13.29 -6.35
CA ASP A 116 0.03 -14.25 -5.32
C ASP A 116 -1.50 -14.50 -5.32
N PRO A 117 -1.97 -15.72 -5.62
CA PRO A 117 -3.39 -16.06 -5.56
C PRO A 117 -4.04 -15.87 -4.18
N ALA A 118 -3.28 -16.00 -3.08
CA ALA A 118 -3.80 -15.81 -1.73
C ALA A 118 -4.15 -14.33 -1.48
N PHE A 119 -3.34 -13.42 -2.00
CA PHE A 119 -3.63 -11.98 -1.95
C PHE A 119 -4.83 -11.61 -2.81
N GLU A 120 -4.92 -12.15 -4.04
CA GLU A 120 -6.10 -11.96 -4.89
C GLU A 120 -7.39 -12.44 -4.21
N HIS A 121 -7.32 -13.58 -3.51
CA HIS A 121 -8.44 -14.09 -2.73
C HIS A 121 -8.79 -13.16 -1.56
N ALA A 122 -7.80 -12.72 -0.78
CA ALA A 122 -8.00 -11.81 0.34
C ALA A 122 -8.58 -10.45 -0.07
N LEU A 123 -8.22 -9.93 -1.24
CA LEU A 123 -8.84 -8.75 -1.84
C LEU A 123 -10.32 -9.02 -2.18
N SER A 124 -10.61 -10.17 -2.76
CA SER A 124 -11.99 -10.56 -3.13
C SER A 124 -12.91 -10.66 -1.91
N GLU A 125 -12.44 -11.25 -0.81
CA GLU A 125 -13.19 -11.30 0.46
C GLU A 125 -13.52 -9.91 1.01
N ARG A 126 -12.71 -8.91 0.67
CA ARG A 126 -12.92 -7.51 1.06
C ARG A 126 -13.70 -6.70 0.02
N GLY A 127 -14.09 -7.30 -1.11
CA GLY A 127 -14.71 -6.58 -2.21
C GLY A 127 -13.77 -5.61 -2.93
N LEU A 128 -12.45 -5.84 -2.85
CA LEU A 128 -11.39 -5.01 -3.42
C LEU A 128 -10.70 -5.69 -4.61
N SER A 129 -11.40 -6.60 -5.30
CA SER A 129 -10.87 -7.21 -6.52
C SER A 129 -10.68 -6.13 -7.59
N PRO A 130 -9.49 -6.02 -8.21
CA PRO A 130 -9.26 -5.03 -9.25
C PRO A 130 -9.99 -5.40 -10.55
N ASP A 131 -10.48 -4.39 -11.27
CA ASP A 131 -11.10 -4.55 -12.60
C ASP A 131 -10.17 -5.24 -13.62
N HIS A 132 -8.87 -4.98 -13.48
CA HIS A 132 -7.83 -5.59 -14.29
C HIS A 132 -6.79 -6.25 -13.40
N ARG A 133 -6.55 -7.56 -13.55
CA ARG A 133 -5.52 -8.27 -12.76
C ARG A 133 -4.11 -7.67 -12.91
N SER A 134 -3.81 -6.96 -14.01
CA SER A 134 -2.53 -6.25 -14.18
C SER A 134 -2.29 -5.15 -13.12
N THR A 135 -3.34 -4.69 -12.45
CA THR A 135 -3.30 -3.73 -11.34
C THR A 135 -2.54 -4.28 -10.11
N LEU A 136 -2.41 -5.61 -9.97
CA LEU A 136 -1.62 -6.23 -8.88
C LEU A 136 -0.15 -5.79 -8.89
N LEU A 137 0.42 -5.51 -10.07
CA LEU A 137 1.76 -4.93 -10.16
C LEU A 137 1.79 -3.52 -9.57
N ALA A 138 0.77 -2.68 -9.84
CA ALA A 138 0.68 -1.35 -9.26
C ALA A 138 0.60 -1.42 -7.74
N MET A 139 -0.18 -2.36 -7.19
CA MET A 139 -0.28 -2.58 -5.75
C MET A 139 1.07 -2.90 -5.10
N LEU A 140 1.90 -3.77 -5.72
CA LEU A 140 3.26 -4.02 -5.25
C LEU A 140 4.13 -2.76 -5.26
N LEU A 141 4.04 -1.97 -6.34
CA LEU A 141 4.87 -0.78 -6.51
C LEU A 141 4.55 0.30 -5.48
N VAL A 142 3.28 0.46 -5.11
CA VAL A 142 2.84 1.46 -4.12
C VAL A 142 2.74 0.95 -2.68
N ASP A 143 2.94 -0.35 -2.43
CA ASP A 143 2.74 -1.01 -1.11
C ASP A 143 1.27 -0.98 -0.65
N ALA A 144 0.37 -1.33 -1.57
CA ALA A 144 -1.04 -1.56 -1.28
C ALA A 144 -1.23 -3.00 -0.79
N THR A 145 -1.37 -3.16 0.53
CA THR A 145 -1.44 -4.45 1.21
C THR A 145 -2.82 -4.73 1.79
N ILE A 146 -3.07 -5.99 2.18
CA ILE A 146 -4.28 -6.34 2.94
C ILE A 146 -4.25 -5.69 4.33
N GLU A 147 -3.08 -5.59 4.94
CA GLU A 147 -2.88 -4.90 6.21
C GLU A 147 -3.33 -3.43 6.12
N LEU A 148 -2.98 -2.73 5.04
CA LEU A 148 -3.43 -1.35 4.82
C LEU A 148 -4.96 -1.28 4.70
N ALA A 149 -5.57 -2.16 3.90
CA ALA A 149 -7.01 -2.18 3.71
C ALA A 149 -7.77 -2.42 5.03
N ASP A 150 -7.31 -3.37 5.84
CA ASP A 150 -7.89 -3.69 7.14
C ASP A 150 -7.68 -2.53 8.13
N GLY A 151 -6.48 -1.95 8.15
CA GLY A 151 -6.16 -0.80 8.99
C GLY A 151 -7.06 0.41 8.71
N LEU A 152 -7.25 0.77 7.44
CA LEU A 152 -8.13 1.88 7.05
C LEU A 152 -9.60 1.60 7.38
N THR A 153 -10.05 0.36 7.16
CA THR A 153 -11.40 -0.09 7.55
C THR A 153 -11.61 0.03 9.06
N ASN A 154 -10.63 -0.37 9.87
CA ASN A 154 -10.68 -0.27 11.33
C ASN A 154 -10.69 1.18 11.82
N GLU A 155 -10.11 2.12 11.07
CA GLU A 155 -10.19 3.54 11.38
C GLU A 155 -11.53 4.18 10.95
N GLY A 156 -12.37 3.45 10.21
CA GLY A 156 -13.68 3.90 9.76
C GLY A 156 -13.70 4.52 8.36
N VAL A 157 -12.61 4.41 7.60
CA VAL A 157 -12.47 4.92 6.22
C VAL A 157 -12.16 3.75 5.27
N ARG A 158 -13.13 2.86 5.11
CA ARG A 158 -12.98 1.64 4.30
C ARG A 158 -12.77 1.98 2.81
N PRO A 159 -11.71 1.48 2.16
CA PRO A 159 -11.60 1.52 0.70
C PRO A 159 -12.80 0.86 0.02
N LYS A 160 -13.36 1.50 -1.01
CA LYS A 160 -14.52 0.98 -1.72
C LYS A 160 -14.11 0.00 -2.81
N ASP A 161 -12.94 0.24 -3.42
CA ASP A 161 -12.37 -0.58 -4.49
C ASP A 161 -10.83 -0.63 -4.43
N ALA A 162 -10.25 -1.28 -5.43
CA ALA A 162 -8.80 -1.43 -5.58
C ALA A 162 -8.09 -0.09 -5.85
N ASP A 163 -8.74 0.85 -6.52
CA ASP A 163 -8.14 2.12 -6.92
C ASP A 163 -8.01 3.04 -5.71
N ASP A 164 -9.02 3.06 -4.82
CA ASP A 164 -8.95 3.69 -3.50
C ASP A 164 -7.74 3.19 -2.68
N LEU A 165 -7.56 1.87 -2.61
CA LEU A 165 -6.47 1.27 -1.85
C LEU A 165 -5.10 1.67 -2.42
N ILE A 166 -4.98 1.70 -3.75
CA ILE A 166 -3.76 2.12 -4.46
C ILE A 166 -3.49 3.61 -4.21
N ALA A 167 -4.51 4.46 -4.31
CA ALA A 167 -4.38 5.90 -4.07
C ALA A 167 -3.97 6.19 -2.62
N ALA A 168 -4.59 5.51 -1.66
CA ALA A 168 -4.23 5.60 -0.25
C ALA A 168 -2.77 5.18 -0.01
N ALA A 169 -2.33 4.04 -0.56
CA ALA A 169 -0.96 3.56 -0.45
C ALA A 169 0.05 4.52 -1.10
N ALA A 170 -0.27 5.04 -2.29
CA ALA A 170 0.60 5.93 -3.06
C ALA A 170 0.84 7.28 -2.36
N LEU A 171 -0.13 7.76 -1.58
CA LEU A 171 -0.01 9.01 -0.80
C LEU A 171 0.36 8.79 0.66
N ASP A 172 0.64 7.57 1.10
CA ASP A 172 0.87 7.22 2.51
C ASP A 172 -0.28 7.65 3.44
N VAL A 173 -1.50 7.41 2.99
CA VAL A 173 -2.70 7.43 3.84
C VAL A 173 -2.73 6.13 4.63
N ARG A 174 -2.10 6.15 5.81
CA ARG A 174 -2.01 5.01 6.73
C ARG A 174 -3.01 5.16 7.89
N PRO A 175 -3.34 4.08 8.62
CA PRO A 175 -4.27 4.15 9.76
C PRO A 175 -3.89 5.21 10.80
N GLU A 176 -2.60 5.40 11.05
CA GLU A 176 -2.08 6.39 11.99
C GLU A 176 -2.39 7.82 11.53
N TYR A 177 -2.32 8.06 10.21
CA TYR A 177 -2.66 9.35 9.62
C TYR A 177 -4.16 9.65 9.76
N VAL A 178 -5.01 8.68 9.45
CA VAL A 178 -6.48 8.81 9.64
C VAL A 178 -6.80 9.09 11.10
N ARG A 179 -6.12 8.41 12.03
CA ARG A 179 -6.28 8.62 13.47
C ARG A 179 -5.83 10.01 13.90
N ASP A 180 -4.73 10.54 13.36
CA ASP A 180 -4.24 11.90 13.65
C ASP A 180 -5.20 12.99 13.13
N LEU A 181 -5.97 12.70 12.08
CA LEU A 181 -7.01 13.59 11.56
C LEU A 181 -8.30 13.59 12.40
N LYS A 182 -8.55 12.56 13.23
CA LYS A 182 -9.73 12.51 14.10
C LYS A 182 -9.73 13.69 15.07
N SER A 183 -10.66 14.61 14.86
CA SER A 183 -10.76 15.87 15.59
C SER A 183 -12.23 16.27 15.67
N GLU A 184 -12.61 17.01 16.71
CA GLU A 184 -13.94 17.63 16.79
C GLU A 184 -14.20 18.62 15.63
N ALA A 185 -13.13 19.11 14.97
CA ALA A 185 -13.23 20.01 13.83
C ALA A 185 -13.57 19.32 12.50
N LEU A 186 -13.24 18.03 12.31
CA LEU A 186 -13.35 17.35 11.02
C LEU A 186 -14.19 16.07 11.15
N VAL A 187 -15.18 15.91 10.29
CA VAL A 187 -15.87 14.64 10.06
C VAL A 187 -15.16 13.93 8.91
N LEU A 188 -14.54 12.79 9.21
CA LEU A 188 -13.85 11.95 8.23
C LEU A 188 -14.48 10.56 8.21
N THR A 189 -15.18 10.23 7.13
CA THR A 189 -15.90 8.96 6.97
C THR A 189 -15.59 8.23 5.67
N ASP A 190 -14.93 8.90 4.73
CA ASP A 190 -14.54 8.32 3.44
C ASP A 190 -13.01 8.24 3.32
N VAL A 191 -12.51 7.23 2.61
CA VAL A 191 -11.09 7.12 2.30
C VAL A 191 -10.68 8.18 1.28
N GLU A 192 -11.57 8.51 0.33
CA GLU A 192 -11.35 9.52 -0.70
C GLU A 192 -11.11 10.90 -0.06
N ASP A 193 -11.83 11.19 1.02
CA ASP A 193 -11.66 12.39 1.84
C ASP A 193 -10.28 12.43 2.52
N ALA A 194 -9.81 11.29 3.05
CA ALA A 194 -8.49 11.19 3.68
C ALA A 194 -7.36 11.37 2.65
N ILE A 195 -7.55 10.81 1.46
CA ILE A 195 -6.69 10.97 0.28
C ILE A 195 -6.62 12.44 -0.13
N ALA A 196 -7.77 13.12 -0.25
CA ALA A 196 -7.83 14.54 -0.60
C ALA A 196 -7.14 15.42 0.46
N CYS A 197 -7.38 15.15 1.74
CA CYS A 197 -6.68 15.80 2.84
C CYS A 197 -5.15 15.64 2.70
N LYS A 198 -4.69 14.41 2.45
CA LYS A 198 -3.25 14.11 2.35
C LYS A 198 -2.61 14.82 1.18
N ALA A 199 -3.29 14.84 0.03
CA ALA A 199 -2.85 15.52 -1.19
C ALA A 199 -2.66 17.05 -0.98
N LEU A 200 -3.47 17.67 -0.11
CA LEU A 200 -3.38 19.11 0.21
C LEU A 200 -2.50 19.41 1.44
N GLY A 201 -1.84 18.40 2.01
CA GLY A 201 -1.01 18.59 3.20
C GLY A 201 -1.83 18.99 4.44
N VAL A 202 -3.07 18.52 4.54
CA VAL A 202 -3.84 18.54 5.78
C VAL A 202 -3.24 17.48 6.70
N ASP A 203 -2.89 17.87 7.93
CA ASP A 203 -2.35 16.99 8.95
C ASP A 203 -3.11 17.18 10.28
N GLY A 204 -2.81 16.36 11.29
CA GLY A 204 -3.45 16.47 12.59
C GLY A 204 -3.23 17.82 13.26
N ALA A 205 -2.06 18.43 13.05
CA ALA A 205 -1.75 19.74 13.63
C ALA A 205 -2.69 20.82 13.07
N TYR A 206 -2.93 20.80 11.77
CA TYR A 206 -3.85 21.70 11.10
C TYR A 206 -5.29 21.54 11.60
N VAL A 207 -5.84 20.32 11.64
CA VAL A 207 -7.23 20.10 12.10
C VAL A 207 -7.42 20.38 13.60
N ARG A 208 -6.38 20.20 14.43
CA ARG A 208 -6.39 20.64 15.83
C ARG A 208 -6.36 22.16 15.95
N GLY A 209 -5.62 22.84 15.08
CA GLY A 209 -5.62 24.30 14.98
C GLY A 209 -7.01 24.85 14.64
N LEU A 210 -7.72 24.23 13.70
CA LEU A 210 -9.10 24.58 13.39
C LEU A 210 -10.04 24.34 14.58
N ALA A 211 -9.89 23.22 15.30
CA ALA A 211 -10.67 22.96 16.51
C ALA A 211 -10.43 24.03 17.59
N ALA A 212 -9.17 24.44 17.80
CA ALA A 212 -8.80 25.50 18.74
C ALA A 212 -9.33 26.88 18.33
N ALA A 213 -9.51 27.11 17.02
CA ALA A 213 -10.18 28.29 16.48
C ALA A 213 -11.71 28.24 16.65
N GLY A 214 -12.29 27.12 17.11
CA GLY A 214 -13.72 26.98 17.40
C GLY A 214 -14.52 26.30 16.28
N TYR A 215 -13.87 25.81 15.22
CA TYR A 215 -14.55 25.06 14.17
C TYR A 215 -14.93 23.66 14.65
N ARG A 216 -16.09 23.20 14.22
CA ARG A 216 -16.68 21.92 14.59
C ARG A 216 -17.31 21.27 13.37
N LYS A 217 -17.15 19.95 13.26
CA LYS A 217 -17.86 19.10 12.28
C LYS A 217 -17.79 19.61 10.82
N LEU A 218 -16.65 20.16 10.42
CA LEU A 218 -16.40 20.47 9.01
C LEU A 218 -16.36 19.19 8.19
N SER A 219 -16.84 19.26 6.96
CA SER A 219 -16.58 18.20 5.98
C SER A 219 -15.11 18.21 5.55
N ALA A 220 -14.63 17.11 4.98
CA ALA A 220 -13.30 17.06 4.40
C ALA A 220 -13.13 18.11 3.28
N ASP A 221 -14.13 18.27 2.41
CA ASP A 221 -14.15 19.28 1.35
C ASP A 221 -13.95 20.71 1.90
N GLU A 222 -14.60 21.05 3.02
CA GLU A 222 -14.43 22.36 3.66
C GLU A 222 -13.00 22.53 4.18
N VAL A 223 -12.45 21.53 4.85
CA VAL A 223 -11.08 21.56 5.39
C VAL A 223 -10.05 21.67 4.26
N VAL A 224 -10.22 20.89 3.21
CA VAL A 224 -9.40 20.90 1.99
C VAL A 224 -9.51 22.26 1.30
N GLY A 225 -10.71 22.81 1.14
CA GLY A 225 -10.94 24.13 0.56
C GLY A 225 -10.28 25.26 1.35
N MET A 226 -10.41 25.23 2.69
CA MET A 226 -9.71 26.17 3.58
C MET A 226 -8.20 26.08 3.40
N LYS A 227 -7.64 24.86 3.38
CA LYS A 227 -6.20 24.62 3.20
C LYS A 227 -5.72 25.14 1.84
N ALA A 228 -6.47 24.88 0.77
CA ALA A 228 -6.17 25.33 -0.58
C ALA A 228 -6.16 26.87 -0.71
N MET A 229 -7.00 27.56 0.07
CA MET A 229 -7.02 29.03 0.14
C MET A 229 -5.95 29.61 1.09
N GLY A 230 -5.10 28.78 1.71
CA GLY A 230 -4.06 29.23 2.64
C GLY A 230 -4.58 29.67 4.00
N VAL A 231 -5.80 29.28 4.38
CA VAL A 231 -6.33 29.52 5.72
C VAL A 231 -5.52 28.70 6.72
N THR A 232 -4.91 29.35 7.71
CA THR A 232 -4.24 28.69 8.83
C THR A 232 -5.13 28.64 10.07
N GLY A 233 -4.78 27.80 11.05
CA GLY A 233 -5.49 27.78 12.35
C GLY A 233 -5.41 29.14 13.07
N GLU A 234 -4.25 29.81 13.00
CA GLU A 234 -4.03 31.13 13.60
C GLU A 234 -4.87 32.21 12.90
N TYR A 235 -4.92 32.16 11.56
CA TYR A 235 -5.74 33.08 10.78
C TYR A 235 -7.23 32.89 11.13
N ALA A 236 -7.69 31.65 11.16
CA ALA A 236 -9.08 31.33 11.48
C ALA A 236 -9.45 31.77 12.91
N GLN A 237 -8.54 31.57 13.88
CA GLN A 237 -8.70 32.04 15.25
C GLN A 237 -8.73 33.58 15.35
N ALA A 238 -7.86 34.27 14.61
CA ALA A 238 -7.85 35.74 14.56
C ALA A 238 -9.17 36.28 14.00
N MET A 239 -9.68 35.69 12.93
CA MET A 239 -10.96 36.06 12.31
C MET A 239 -12.14 35.85 13.26
N ASN A 240 -12.22 34.70 13.93
CA ASN A 240 -13.30 34.41 14.88
C ASN A 240 -13.28 35.35 16.10
N ARG A 241 -12.10 35.78 16.56
CA ARG A 241 -11.99 36.81 17.60
C ARG A 241 -12.46 38.19 17.12
N ALA A 242 -12.12 38.56 15.89
CA ALA A 242 -12.53 39.84 15.30
C ALA A 242 -14.05 39.92 15.08
N THR A 243 -14.68 38.84 14.61
CA THR A 243 -16.14 38.79 14.39
C THR A 243 -16.93 38.63 15.68
N GLY A 244 -16.43 37.83 16.64
CA GLY A 244 -17.03 37.71 17.97
C GLY A 244 -16.95 38.97 18.83
N GLY A 245 -16.00 39.87 18.53
CA GLY A 245 -15.87 41.19 19.17
C GLY A 245 -16.79 42.27 18.57
N LEU A 246 -17.35 42.05 17.37
CA LEU A 246 -18.25 42.99 16.68
C LEU A 246 -19.74 42.78 17.04
N SER A 247 -20.07 41.75 17.82
CA SER A 247 -21.44 41.44 18.26
C SER A 247 -21.74 41.86 19.71
N LYS A 248 -20.93 42.74 20.29
CA LYS A 248 -21.16 43.39 21.60
C LYS A 248 -21.17 44.90 21.43
#